data_AF-A0A2K8SFG9-F1
#
_entry.id   AF-A0A2K8SFG9-F1
#
_cell.length_a   1.000
_cell.length_b   1.000
_cell.length_c   1.000
_cell.angle_alpha   90.00
_cell.angle_beta   90.00
_cell.angle_gamma   90.00
#
_symmetry.space_group_name_H-M   'P 1'
#
loop_
_entity.id
_entity.type
_entity.pdbx_description
1 polymer ?
#
loop_
_entity_poly.entity_id
_entity_poly.type
_entity_poly.pdbx_seq_one_letter_code
_entity_poly.pdbx_strand_id
1 'polypeptide(L)'
;MKKTKQLLQKSQVKLKIKNNKFNHFLISRKPKTKLVFWNNFNEVILFIQTKNRVEFMKFLNEQLSKISNIKIISIFYMKSKNKNIICYDSKFELDISLKNSFINLIKTLFKIKLDMIINFDFVNFNIANKNIHSYDIFELKKNINNVLRTKEEVILPSYPKKIRKNINEILRKYDKIKARTTGLVGERKIRIIYKP
;
A
#
# COMPACT_ATOMS: atom_id res chain seq x y z
N MET A 1 57.69 25.97 -16.92
CA MET A 1 56.39 25.81 -17.62
C MET A 1 55.88 24.36 -17.60
N LYS A 2 55.63 23.78 -16.42
CA LYS A 2 55.01 22.45 -16.28
C LYS A 2 54.22 22.43 -14.97
N LYS A 3 52.98 22.96 -14.95
CA LYS A 3 52.03 22.82 -13.83
C LYS A 3 50.63 23.36 -14.20
N THR A 4 50.05 22.88 -15.30
CA THR A 4 48.67 23.31 -15.68
C THR A 4 47.93 22.30 -16.57
N LYS A 5 48.07 21.00 -16.31
CA LYS A 5 47.26 19.97 -16.98
C LYS A 5 46.89 18.80 -16.05
N GLN A 6 46.51 19.10 -14.81
CA GLN A 6 46.13 18.07 -13.83
C GLN A 6 44.80 18.34 -13.09
N LEU A 7 43.90 19.15 -13.66
CA LEU A 7 42.61 19.49 -13.02
C LEU A 7 41.36 19.23 -13.88
N LEU A 8 41.47 18.39 -14.91
CA LEU A 8 40.34 17.99 -15.75
C LEU A 8 40.26 16.47 -15.93
N GLN A 9 40.20 15.74 -14.83
CA GLN A 9 39.49 14.46 -14.78
C GLN A 9 38.50 14.53 -13.63
N LYS A 10 37.37 15.22 -13.91
CA LYS A 10 36.15 15.08 -13.13
C LYS A 10 35.81 13.59 -13.11
N SER A 11 36.02 12.96 -11.97
CA SER A 11 35.48 11.65 -11.65
C SER A 11 33.96 11.70 -11.83
N GLN A 12 33.48 11.26 -12.99
CA GLN A 12 32.09 10.86 -13.15
C GLN A 12 31.88 9.66 -12.24
N VAL A 13 31.44 9.93 -11.01
CA VAL A 13 30.95 8.91 -10.10
C VAL A 13 29.70 8.32 -10.77
N LYS A 14 29.88 7.22 -11.49
CA LYS A 14 28.79 6.33 -11.91
C LYS A 14 28.11 5.85 -10.62
N LEU A 15 27.03 6.52 -10.23
CA LEU A 15 26.17 6.07 -9.14
C LEU A 15 25.62 4.69 -9.56
N LYS A 16 26.14 3.63 -8.92
CA LYS A 16 25.63 2.27 -9.07
C LYS A 16 24.13 2.27 -8.73
N ILE A 17 23.30 2.14 -9.75
CA ILE A 17 21.86 1.90 -9.63
C ILE A 17 21.67 0.44 -9.18
N LYS A 18 21.94 0.16 -7.91
CA LYS A 18 21.44 -1.04 -7.23
C LYS A 18 20.79 -0.59 -5.93
N ASN A 19 19.52 -0.21 -6.02
CA ASN A 19 18.66 -0.17 -4.85
C ASN A 19 17.25 -0.64 -5.23
N ASN A 20 17.08 -1.97 -5.24
CA ASN A 20 15.80 -2.66 -5.41
C ASN A 20 14.91 -2.60 -4.15
N LYS A 21 15.05 -1.56 -3.33
CA LYS A 21 14.14 -1.31 -2.21
C LYS A 21 13.26 -0.12 -2.60
N PHE A 22 12.07 -0.42 -3.11
CA PHE A 22 10.97 0.53 -3.12
C PHE A 22 10.83 1.05 -1.69
N ASN A 23 11.16 2.32 -1.48
CA ASN A 23 11.06 2.97 -0.18
C ASN A 23 9.59 2.96 0.24
N HIS A 24 9.24 2.00 1.09
CA HIS A 24 8.17 2.17 2.04
C HIS A 24 8.44 3.45 2.83
N PHE A 25 7.40 4.27 3.03
CA PHE A 25 7.41 5.61 3.59
C PHE A 25 7.84 5.66 5.07
N LEU A 26 9.08 5.28 5.35
CA LEU A 26 9.75 5.60 6.60
C LEU A 26 10.76 6.70 6.27
N ILE A 27 10.46 7.90 6.76
CA ILE A 27 11.37 9.04 6.99
C ILE A 27 12.65 8.95 6.14
N SER A 28 12.54 9.21 4.83
CA SER A 28 13.75 9.22 4.01
C SER A 28 14.48 10.53 4.26
N ARG A 29 15.74 10.47 4.73
CA ARG A 29 16.70 11.59 4.86
C ARG A 29 17.05 12.28 3.51
N LYS A 30 16.28 12.06 2.45
CA LYS A 30 16.52 12.61 1.11
C LYS A 30 15.68 13.88 0.91
N PRO A 31 16.30 15.05 0.70
CA PRO A 31 15.58 16.34 0.63
C PRO A 31 14.61 16.42 -0.57
N LYS A 32 14.85 15.63 -1.62
CA LYS A 32 14.00 15.50 -2.80
C LYS A 32 13.67 14.02 -3.02
N THR A 33 12.38 13.67 -2.95
CA THR A 33 11.89 12.32 -3.27
C THR A 33 10.95 12.42 -4.46
N LYS A 34 11.10 11.50 -5.42
CA LYS A 34 10.24 11.42 -6.61
C LYS A 34 8.87 10.88 -6.19
N LEU A 35 7.94 11.77 -5.83
CA LEU A 35 6.52 11.46 -5.87
C LEU A 35 6.10 11.63 -7.33
N VAL A 36 5.84 10.52 -8.02
CA VAL A 36 5.45 10.56 -9.42
C VAL A 36 3.93 10.60 -9.47
N PHE A 37 3.38 11.81 -9.45
CA PHE A 37 2.00 12.01 -9.88
C PHE A 37 2.01 12.14 -11.39
N TRP A 38 1.12 11.42 -12.08
CA TRP A 38 0.97 11.49 -13.52
C TRP A 38 -0.34 12.22 -13.82
N ASN A 39 -0.36 13.19 -14.73
CA ASN A 39 -1.64 13.76 -15.21
C ASN A 39 -2.29 12.78 -16.18
N ASN A 40 -3.48 13.14 -16.65
CA ASN A 40 -4.20 12.41 -17.68
C ASN A 40 -3.41 12.29 -19.01
N PHE A 41 -2.30 13.02 -19.15
CA PHE A 41 -1.38 13.03 -20.29
C PHE A 41 -0.07 12.26 -20.04
N ASN A 42 0.04 11.49 -18.95
CA ASN A 42 1.28 10.79 -18.57
C ASN A 42 2.50 11.73 -18.37
N GLU A 43 2.29 12.94 -17.85
CA GLU A 43 3.36 13.85 -17.45
C GLU A 43 3.53 13.82 -15.93
N VAL A 44 4.79 13.87 -15.47
CA VAL A 44 5.12 13.93 -14.03
C VAL A 44 4.72 15.30 -13.48
N ILE A 45 3.60 15.38 -12.75
CA ILE A 45 3.00 16.68 -12.38
C ILE A 45 3.70 17.35 -11.20
N LEU A 46 4.31 16.62 -10.25
CA LEU A 46 4.63 17.24 -8.97
C LEU A 46 6.05 16.95 -8.44
N PHE A 47 6.90 17.97 -8.55
CA PHE A 47 8.08 18.12 -7.70
C PHE A 47 7.71 18.91 -6.44
N ILE A 48 6.97 18.31 -5.52
CA ILE A 48 6.75 18.94 -4.21
C ILE A 48 8.03 18.79 -3.36
N GLN A 49 8.45 19.90 -2.76
CA GLN A 49 9.49 19.88 -1.73
C GLN A 49 9.03 19.07 -0.52
N THR A 50 9.96 18.35 0.13
CA THR A 50 9.64 17.52 1.30
C THR A 50 8.90 18.28 2.41
N LYS A 51 9.20 19.58 2.59
CA LYS A 51 8.52 20.45 3.55
C LYS A 51 7.01 20.56 3.25
N ASN A 52 6.64 21.02 2.06
CA ASN A 52 5.25 21.19 1.63
C ASN A 52 4.49 19.85 1.67
N ARG A 53 5.18 18.73 1.36
CA ARG A 53 4.59 17.39 1.51
C ARG A 53 4.22 17.08 2.96
N VAL A 54 5.16 17.30 3.88
CA VAL A 54 4.94 17.02 5.32
C VAL A 54 3.83 17.91 5.85
N GLU A 55 3.81 19.17 5.46
CA GLU A 55 2.77 20.12 5.83
C GLU A 55 1.39 19.68 5.32
N PHE A 56 1.28 19.27 4.06
CA PHE A 56 0.03 18.76 3.51
C PHE A 56 -0.43 17.45 4.18
N MET A 57 0.50 16.53 4.47
CA MET A 57 0.18 15.30 5.21
C MET A 57 -0.31 15.58 6.65
N LYS A 58 0.23 16.62 7.30
CA LYS A 58 -0.26 17.10 8.61
C LYS A 58 -1.67 17.65 8.47
N PHE A 59 -1.87 18.57 7.53
CA PHE A 59 -3.18 19.14 7.24
C PHE A 59 -4.25 18.06 6.96
N LEU A 60 -3.96 17.08 6.10
CA LEU A 60 -4.87 15.96 5.83
C LEU A 60 -5.25 15.20 7.10
N ASN A 61 -4.26 14.83 7.91
CA ASN A 61 -4.49 14.10 9.15
C ASN A 61 -5.27 14.94 10.18
N GLU A 62 -5.00 16.23 10.28
CA GLU A 62 -5.74 17.16 11.15
C GLU A 62 -7.21 17.30 10.73
N GLN A 63 -7.50 17.33 9.42
CA GLN A 63 -8.91 17.34 8.98
C GLN A 63 -9.60 16.01 9.26
N LEU A 64 -8.91 14.88 9.03
CA LEU A 64 -9.47 13.56 9.26
C LEU A 64 -9.68 13.25 10.75
N SER A 65 -8.80 13.73 11.63
CA SER A 65 -8.90 13.51 13.08
C SER A 65 -10.11 14.21 13.70
N LYS A 66 -10.65 15.25 13.06
CA LYS A 66 -11.87 15.93 13.52
C LYS A 66 -13.14 15.09 13.35
N ILE A 67 -13.13 14.14 12.43
CA ILE A 67 -14.31 13.35 12.05
C ILE A 67 -14.13 11.85 12.27
N SER A 68 -12.90 11.39 12.49
CA SER A 68 -12.59 9.96 12.56
C SER A 68 -11.24 9.68 13.23
N ASN A 69 -11.06 8.44 13.68
CA ASN A 69 -9.78 7.94 14.17
C ASN A 69 -8.86 7.42 13.04
N ILE A 70 -9.12 7.82 11.80
CA ILE A 70 -8.32 7.40 10.64
C ILE A 70 -7.08 8.28 10.54
N LYS A 71 -5.93 7.64 10.34
CA LYS A 71 -4.66 8.32 10.10
C LYS A 71 -4.07 7.92 8.76
N ILE A 72 -3.81 8.89 7.88
CA ILE A 72 -3.04 8.67 6.67
C ILE A 72 -1.57 8.47 7.04
N ILE A 73 -1.05 7.30 6.69
CA ILE A 73 0.34 6.89 6.94
C ILE A 73 1.23 7.31 5.77
N SER A 74 0.77 7.07 4.54
CA SER A 74 1.57 7.35 3.34
C SER A 74 0.74 7.50 2.09
N ILE A 75 1.31 8.19 1.09
CA ILE A 75 0.74 8.40 -0.23
C ILE A 75 1.82 8.10 -1.25
N PHE A 76 1.60 7.16 -2.17
CA PHE A 76 2.60 6.78 -3.16
C PHE A 76 1.99 6.28 -4.46
N TYR A 77 2.77 6.32 -5.53
CA TYR A 77 2.36 5.79 -6.82
C TYR A 77 2.89 4.37 -7.02
N MET A 78 2.01 3.45 -7.41
CA MET A 78 2.36 2.06 -7.68
C MET A 78 2.41 1.80 -9.19
N LYS A 79 3.62 1.78 -9.73
CA LYS A 79 3.88 1.61 -11.17
C LYS A 79 3.21 0.37 -11.77
N SER A 80 3.20 -0.76 -11.06
CA SER A 80 2.60 -2.01 -11.55
C SER A 80 1.08 -1.96 -11.73
N LYS A 81 0.39 -0.98 -11.14
CA LYS A 81 -1.05 -0.77 -11.32
C LYS A 81 -1.39 0.55 -12.00
N ASN A 82 -0.39 1.35 -12.35
CA ASN A 82 -0.57 2.71 -12.83
C ASN A 82 -1.55 3.54 -11.98
N LYS A 83 -1.43 3.47 -10.64
CA LYS A 83 -2.36 4.13 -9.71
C LYS A 83 -1.65 4.71 -8.49
N ASN A 84 -2.17 5.82 -7.97
CA ASN A 84 -1.82 6.31 -6.65
C ASN A 84 -2.47 5.43 -5.57
N ILE A 85 -1.80 5.29 -4.43
CA ILE A 85 -2.26 4.57 -3.27
C ILE A 85 -2.11 5.49 -2.07
N ILE A 86 -3.19 5.61 -1.31
CA ILE A 86 -3.20 6.26 -0.01
C ILE A 86 -3.38 5.18 1.05
N CYS A 87 -2.35 5.01 1.87
CA CYS A 87 -2.35 4.09 2.98
C CYS A 87 -2.83 4.78 4.25
N TYR A 88 -3.83 4.21 4.88
CA TYR A 88 -4.34 4.66 6.17
C TYR A 88 -4.16 3.58 7.25
N ASP A 89 -4.23 4.03 8.50
CA ASP A 89 -4.43 3.20 9.68
C ASP A 89 -5.80 3.52 10.27
N SER A 90 -6.53 2.46 10.64
CA SER A 90 -7.78 2.53 11.37
C SER A 90 -7.90 1.29 12.25
N LYS A 91 -8.49 1.44 13.45
CA LYS A 91 -8.77 0.31 14.35
C LYS A 91 -9.69 -0.73 13.69
N PHE A 92 -10.60 -0.30 12.82
CA PHE A 92 -11.59 -1.15 12.17
C PHE A 92 -11.44 -1.13 10.65
N GLU A 93 -11.90 -2.18 9.98
CA GLU A 93 -12.06 -2.20 8.52
C GLU A 93 -13.21 -1.25 8.16
N LEU A 94 -13.01 -0.41 7.14
CA LEU A 94 -14.04 0.50 6.67
C LEU A 94 -14.90 -0.25 5.65
N ASP A 95 -16.21 -0.13 5.77
CA ASP A 95 -17.10 -0.59 4.71
C ASP A 95 -16.91 0.25 3.43
N ILE A 96 -17.50 -0.21 2.33
CA ILE A 96 -17.35 0.41 1.00
C ILE A 96 -17.93 1.83 0.98
N SER A 97 -19.04 2.08 1.66
CA SER A 97 -19.73 3.37 1.66
C SER A 97 -18.87 4.43 2.38
N LEU A 98 -18.44 4.12 3.61
CA LEU A 98 -17.53 4.95 4.39
C LEU A 98 -16.21 5.19 3.65
N LYS A 99 -15.65 4.14 3.05
CA LYS A 99 -14.41 4.23 2.27
C LYS A 99 -14.57 5.22 1.10
N ASN A 100 -15.69 5.20 0.39
CA ASN A 100 -15.98 6.15 -0.68
C ASN A 100 -16.15 7.59 -0.17
N SER A 101 -16.81 7.77 0.98
CA SER A 101 -16.93 9.09 1.61
C SER A 101 -15.56 9.69 1.97
N PHE A 102 -14.66 8.89 2.56
CA PHE A 102 -13.29 9.34 2.82
C PHE A 102 -12.50 9.64 1.55
N ILE A 103 -12.65 8.82 0.51
CA ILE A 103 -12.01 9.08 -0.79
C ILE A 103 -12.46 10.44 -1.34
N ASN A 104 -13.77 10.72 -1.35
CA ASN A 104 -14.32 11.97 -1.84
C ASN A 104 -13.83 13.17 -1.02
N LEU A 105 -13.85 13.06 0.30
CA LEU A 105 -13.32 14.10 1.19
C LEU A 105 -11.85 14.40 0.88
N ILE A 106 -11.01 13.37 0.80
CA ILE A 106 -9.57 13.54 0.54
C ILE A 106 -9.37 14.18 -0.84
N LYS A 107 -10.10 13.74 -1.88
CA LYS A 107 -10.06 14.39 -3.21
C LYS A 107 -10.40 15.87 -3.14
N THR A 108 -11.43 16.25 -2.39
CA THR A 108 -11.80 17.65 -2.16
C THR A 108 -10.70 18.43 -1.44
N LEU A 109 -10.05 17.84 -0.43
CA LEU A 109 -8.93 18.47 0.27
C LEU A 109 -7.70 18.69 -0.63
N PHE A 110 -7.41 17.75 -1.54
CA PHE A 110 -6.39 17.93 -2.58
C PHE A 110 -6.75 19.09 -3.51
N LYS A 111 -8.01 19.18 -3.96
CA LYS A 111 -8.47 20.27 -4.82
C LYS A 111 -8.39 21.63 -4.11
N ILE A 112 -8.86 21.74 -2.87
CA ILE A 112 -8.88 23.02 -2.14
C ILE A 112 -7.47 23.49 -1.79
N LYS A 113 -6.60 22.60 -1.30
CA LYS A 113 -5.29 23.00 -0.74
C LYS A 113 -4.19 23.08 -1.79
N LEU A 114 -4.28 22.30 -2.85
CA LEU A 114 -3.23 22.15 -3.86
C LEU A 114 -3.72 22.43 -5.29
N ASP A 115 -5.01 22.71 -5.50
CA ASP A 115 -5.64 22.80 -6.83
C ASP A 115 -5.41 21.56 -7.71
N MET A 116 -5.48 20.38 -7.07
CA MET A 116 -5.20 19.10 -7.71
C MET A 116 -6.40 18.17 -7.75
N ILE A 117 -6.65 17.57 -8.91
CA ILE A 117 -7.54 16.42 -9.07
C ILE A 117 -6.71 15.15 -8.99
N ILE A 118 -7.07 14.23 -8.09
CA ILE A 118 -6.34 12.99 -7.86
C ILE A 118 -7.27 11.78 -7.89
N ASN A 119 -6.80 10.69 -8.49
CA ASN A 119 -7.38 9.36 -8.37
C ASN A 119 -6.42 8.44 -7.63
N PHE A 120 -6.92 7.71 -6.64
CA PHE A 120 -6.13 6.81 -5.80
C PHE A 120 -6.96 5.64 -5.26
N ASP A 121 -6.28 4.53 -4.97
CA ASP A 121 -6.83 3.45 -4.15
C ASP A 121 -6.58 3.76 -2.66
N PHE A 122 -7.59 3.62 -1.81
CA PHE A 122 -7.49 3.85 -0.37
C PHE A 122 -7.32 2.51 0.37
N VAL A 123 -6.28 2.34 1.18
CA VAL A 123 -5.88 1.00 1.69
C VAL A 123 -5.49 1.04 3.15
N ASN A 124 -6.08 0.16 3.98
CA ASN A 124 -5.65 -0.02 5.36
C ASN A 124 -4.35 -0.82 5.38
N PHE A 125 -3.24 -0.16 5.69
CA PHE A 125 -1.92 -0.80 5.62
C PHE A 125 -1.66 -1.73 6.81
N ASN A 126 -2.27 -1.45 7.96
CA ASN A 126 -2.01 -2.14 9.22
C ASN A 126 -3.00 -3.27 9.52
N ILE A 127 -4.11 -3.39 8.77
CA ILE A 127 -5.12 -4.43 9.04
C ILE A 127 -4.54 -5.84 9.05
N ALA A 128 -3.62 -6.13 8.12
CA ALA A 128 -2.94 -7.43 8.07
C ALA A 128 -2.13 -7.72 9.34
N ASN A 129 -1.47 -6.70 9.92
CA ASN A 129 -0.70 -6.89 11.14
C ASN A 129 -1.61 -7.05 12.36
N LYS A 130 -2.75 -6.36 12.41
CA LYS A 130 -3.74 -6.50 13.49
C LYS A 130 -4.32 -7.92 13.53
N ASN A 131 -4.58 -8.49 12.36
CA ASN A 131 -5.09 -9.85 12.24
C ASN A 131 -4.05 -10.93 12.54
N ILE A 132 -2.78 -10.62 12.85
CA ILE A 132 -1.81 -11.64 13.26
C ILE A 132 -2.31 -12.41 14.48
N HIS A 133 -2.91 -11.70 15.43
CA HIS A 133 -3.35 -12.27 16.70
C HIS A 133 -4.61 -13.14 16.58
N SER A 134 -5.40 -12.95 15.52
CA SER A 134 -6.57 -13.78 15.23
C SER A 134 -6.25 -14.97 14.32
N TYR A 135 -4.97 -15.19 13.97
CA TYR A 135 -4.60 -16.36 13.19
C TYR A 135 -4.56 -17.61 14.08
N ASP A 136 -5.49 -18.52 13.85
CA ASP A 136 -5.53 -19.84 14.47
C ASP A 136 -5.59 -20.96 13.41
N ILE A 137 -4.79 -22.00 13.63
CA ILE A 137 -4.73 -23.17 12.76
C ILE A 137 -5.97 -24.06 12.90
N PHE A 138 -6.59 -24.10 14.08
CA PHE A 138 -7.82 -24.89 14.28
C PHE A 138 -8.98 -24.24 13.54
N GLU A 139 -9.12 -22.92 13.65
CA GLU A 139 -10.10 -22.16 12.86
C GLU A 139 -9.87 -22.33 11.34
N LEU A 140 -8.62 -22.29 10.88
CA LEU A 140 -8.29 -22.55 9.48
C LEU A 140 -8.76 -23.95 9.02
N LYS A 141 -8.49 -25.00 9.81
CA LYS A 141 -8.94 -26.37 9.51
C LYS A 141 -10.46 -26.47 9.47
N LYS A 142 -11.16 -25.79 10.39
CA LYS A 142 -12.62 -25.71 10.40
C LYS A 142 -13.15 -25.08 9.10
N ASN A 143 -12.53 -23.98 8.65
CA ASN A 143 -12.87 -23.33 7.39
C ASN A 143 -12.63 -24.25 6.18
N ILE A 144 -11.52 -25.01 6.15
CA ILE A 144 -11.26 -25.99 5.09
C ILE A 144 -12.34 -27.08 5.05
N ASN A 145 -12.67 -27.67 6.21
CA ASN A 145 -13.70 -28.70 6.30
C ASN A 145 -15.07 -28.18 5.87
N ASN A 146 -15.41 -26.94 6.23
CA ASN A 146 -16.62 -26.28 5.76
C ASN A 146 -16.65 -26.19 4.22
N VAL A 147 -15.58 -25.69 3.60
CA VAL A 147 -15.47 -25.60 2.12
C VAL A 147 -15.58 -26.99 1.47
N LEU A 148 -14.96 -28.02 2.04
CA LEU A 148 -15.05 -29.38 1.51
C LEU A 148 -16.48 -29.95 1.59
N ARG A 149 -17.23 -29.59 2.64
CA ARG A 149 -18.60 -30.07 2.87
C ARG A 149 -19.63 -29.31 2.05
N THR A 150 -19.62 -27.97 2.13
CA THR A 150 -20.64 -27.11 1.51
C THR A 150 -20.31 -26.76 0.07
N LYS A 151 -19.04 -26.90 -0.33
CA LYS A 151 -18.50 -26.42 -1.62
C LYS A 151 -18.58 -24.89 -1.79
N GLU A 152 -18.94 -24.17 -0.74
CA GLU A 152 -19.00 -22.71 -0.72
C GLU A 152 -17.60 -22.13 -0.48
N GLU A 153 -17.39 -20.93 -1.02
CA GLU A 153 -16.12 -20.25 -0.86
C GLU A 153 -16.01 -19.55 0.50
N VAL A 154 -14.84 -19.65 1.13
CA VAL A 154 -14.52 -18.89 2.34
C VAL A 154 -13.42 -17.86 2.05
N ILE A 155 -13.67 -16.60 2.43
CA ILE A 155 -12.69 -15.51 2.35
C ILE A 155 -12.10 -15.29 3.73
N LEU A 156 -10.81 -15.58 3.88
CA LEU A 156 -10.10 -15.34 5.13
C LEU A 156 -9.80 -13.85 5.33
N PRO A 157 -9.58 -13.41 6.60
CA PRO A 157 -9.07 -12.08 6.89
C PRO A 157 -7.77 -11.74 6.15
N SER A 158 -7.48 -10.45 6.05
CA SER A 158 -6.20 -9.98 5.53
C SER A 158 -5.08 -10.38 6.49
N TYR A 159 -4.05 -11.07 6.01
CA TYR A 159 -2.90 -11.47 6.84
C TYR A 159 -1.56 -11.03 6.23
N PRO A 160 -0.48 -10.91 7.03
CA PRO A 160 0.84 -10.56 6.53
C PRO A 160 1.39 -11.66 5.62
N LYS A 161 2.38 -11.31 4.80
CA LYS A 161 2.97 -12.23 3.81
C LYS A 161 3.45 -13.54 4.43
N LYS A 162 4.01 -13.51 5.65
CA LYS A 162 4.51 -14.70 6.35
C LYS A 162 3.37 -15.68 6.67
N ILE A 163 2.32 -15.22 7.35
CA ILE A 163 1.14 -16.05 7.69
C ILE A 163 0.45 -16.54 6.41
N ARG A 164 0.28 -15.69 5.40
CA ARG A 164 -0.32 -16.11 4.12
C ARG A 164 0.47 -17.22 3.42
N LYS A 165 1.80 -17.25 3.54
CA LYS A 165 2.61 -18.36 3.01
C LYS A 165 2.30 -19.65 3.77
N ASN A 166 2.32 -19.61 5.10
CA ASN A 166 2.00 -20.76 5.94
C ASN A 166 0.60 -21.32 5.65
N ILE A 167 -0.42 -20.45 5.52
CA ILE A 167 -1.77 -20.86 5.13
C ILE A 167 -1.76 -21.59 3.78
N ASN A 168 -1.11 -21.00 2.76
CA ASN A 168 -1.05 -21.62 1.44
C ASN A 168 -0.29 -22.97 1.45
N GLU A 169 0.74 -23.12 2.27
CA GLU A 169 1.45 -24.40 2.45
C GLU A 169 0.54 -25.47 3.05
N ILE A 170 -0.33 -25.11 4.01
CA ILE A 170 -1.32 -26.02 4.59
C ILE A 170 -2.38 -26.38 3.54
N LEU A 171 -2.95 -25.39 2.85
CA LEU A 171 -4.01 -25.59 1.85
C LEU A 171 -3.56 -26.49 0.69
N ARG A 172 -2.26 -26.47 0.33
CA ARG A 172 -1.68 -27.35 -0.71
C ARG A 172 -1.74 -28.84 -0.37
N LYS A 173 -1.93 -29.20 0.90
CA LYS A 173 -2.07 -30.61 1.32
C LYS A 173 -3.45 -31.19 1.01
N TYR A 174 -4.39 -30.37 0.52
CA TYR A 174 -5.77 -30.75 0.24
C TYR A 174 -6.02 -30.69 -1.27
N ASP A 175 -6.15 -31.85 -1.93
CA ASP A 175 -6.26 -31.93 -3.40
C ASP A 175 -7.52 -31.26 -3.97
N LYS A 176 -8.61 -31.29 -3.19
CA LYS A 176 -9.91 -30.68 -3.53
C LYS A 176 -10.02 -29.22 -3.12
N ILE A 177 -8.91 -28.56 -2.76
CA ILE A 177 -8.90 -27.16 -2.37
C ILE A 177 -7.98 -26.35 -3.28
N LYS A 178 -8.49 -25.20 -3.71
CA LYS A 178 -7.75 -24.18 -4.45
C LYS A 178 -7.67 -22.91 -3.61
N ALA A 179 -6.45 -22.41 -3.43
CA ALA A 179 -6.21 -21.14 -2.76
C ALA A 179 -5.97 -20.03 -3.80
N ARG A 180 -6.64 -18.88 -3.65
CA ARG A 180 -6.37 -17.66 -4.42
C ARG A 180 -6.12 -16.48 -3.48
N THR A 181 -5.03 -15.75 -3.69
CA THR A 181 -4.80 -14.49 -2.97
C THR A 181 -5.34 -13.32 -3.79
N THR A 182 -6.23 -12.53 -3.21
CA THR A 182 -6.82 -11.33 -3.83
C THR A 182 -6.62 -10.09 -2.95
N GLY A 183 -6.91 -8.89 -3.46
CA GLY A 183 -6.86 -7.65 -2.68
C GLY A 183 -5.64 -6.76 -2.97
N LEU A 184 -5.68 -5.56 -2.39
CA LEU A 184 -4.64 -4.53 -2.54
C LEU A 184 -3.43 -4.80 -1.63
N VAL A 185 -2.35 -4.03 -1.81
CA VAL A 185 -1.14 -4.19 -0.98
C VAL A 185 -1.44 -3.79 0.46
N GLY A 186 -1.37 -4.73 1.41
CA GLY A 186 -1.72 -4.52 2.82
C GLY A 186 -3.07 -5.13 3.20
N GLU A 187 -3.98 -5.27 2.23
CA GLU A 187 -5.32 -5.86 2.39
C GLU A 187 -5.47 -7.18 1.61
N ARG A 188 -4.36 -7.92 1.44
CA ARG A 188 -4.42 -9.18 0.68
C ARG A 188 -5.09 -10.27 1.51
N LYS A 189 -6.18 -10.81 1.00
CA LYS A 189 -6.98 -11.91 1.58
C LYS A 189 -6.71 -13.22 0.84
N ILE A 190 -6.91 -14.35 1.51
CA ILE A 190 -6.86 -15.68 0.89
C ILE A 190 -8.30 -16.18 0.74
N ARG A 191 -8.66 -16.57 -0.47
CA ARG A 191 -9.91 -17.23 -0.83
C ARG A 191 -9.65 -18.74 -0.87
N ILE A 192 -10.40 -19.49 -0.07
CA ILE A 192 -10.39 -20.96 -0.07
C ILE A 192 -11.58 -21.42 -0.92
N ILE A 193 -11.30 -22.13 -2.01
CA ILE A 193 -12.27 -22.50 -3.04
C ILE A 193 -12.25 -24.01 -3.22
N TYR A 194 -13.42 -24.64 -3.33
CA TYR A 194 -13.52 -26.06 -3.67
C TYR A 194 -13.05 -26.30 -5.12
N LYS A 195 -12.18 -27.31 -5.30
CA LYS A 195 -11.75 -27.79 -6.60
C LYS A 195 -12.50 -29.11 -6.87
N PRO A 196 -13.45 -29.13 -7.83
CA PRO A 196 -14.12 -30.36 -8.23
C PRO A 196 -13.14 -31.37 -8.82
#